data_AF-A0A2G6MTB7-F1
#
_entry.id   AF-A0A2G6MTB7-F1
#
_cell.length_a   1.000
_cell.length_b   1.000
_cell.length_c   1.000
_cell.angle_alpha   90.00
_cell.angle_beta   90.00
_cell.angle_gamma   90.00
#
_symmetry.space_group_name_H-M   'P 1'
#
loop_
_entity.id
_entity.type
_entity.pdbx_description
1 polymer ?
#
loop_
_entity_poly.entity_id
_entity_poly.type
_entity_poly.pdbx_seq_one_letter_code
_entity_poly.pdbx_strand_id
1 'polypeptide(L)'
;MARCGLGESFVATNKREARKVSALFREYISAPLLTDLHLENDAITTYALEPEHIPDLFAKRPVLVFGKYTADAGRQGTITLHGKYGKKPFTKTFSLGDATFINDPGLQYLWARTRITRLSDYGQDEPDPEHKAEITTLGLTHGLITPYTSFVAVDEIIRNHDKKSDNVKQPLPLPKGV
;
A
#
# COMPACT_ATOMS: atom_id res chain seq x y z
N MET A 1 0.87 14.09 0.15
CA MET A 1 0.99 14.47 1.59
C MET A 1 -0.28 14.20 2.40
N ALA A 2 -1.49 14.67 2.05
CA ALA A 2 -2.70 14.42 2.88
C ALA A 2 -2.97 12.92 3.15
N ARG A 3 -2.77 12.07 2.13
CA ARG A 3 -2.96 10.63 2.21
C ARG A 3 -2.02 9.90 3.18
N CYS A 4 -0.84 10.45 3.49
CA CYS A 4 0.09 9.84 4.45
C CYS A 4 -0.50 9.79 5.88
N GLY A 5 -1.34 10.76 6.25
CA GLY A 5 -2.12 10.75 7.49
C GLY A 5 -3.52 10.16 7.33
N LEU A 6 -3.73 9.37 6.26
CA LEU A 6 -5.04 8.93 5.77
C LEU A 6 -6.04 10.08 5.53
N GLY A 7 -5.56 11.32 5.38
CA GLY A 7 -6.38 12.49 5.13
C GLY A 7 -6.83 12.62 3.68
N GLU A 8 -7.90 13.38 3.46
CA GLU A 8 -8.38 13.75 2.14
C GLU A 8 -7.77 15.08 1.68
N SER A 9 -7.46 15.20 0.40
CA SER A 9 -6.95 16.44 -0.20
C SER A 9 -8.12 17.26 -0.73
N PHE A 10 -8.14 18.54 -0.36
CA PHE A 10 -9.15 19.50 -0.78
C PHE A 10 -8.46 20.58 -1.63
N VAL A 11 -8.72 20.59 -2.93
CA VAL A 11 -8.10 21.53 -3.87
C VAL A 11 -9.15 22.49 -4.41
N ALA A 12 -8.87 23.79 -4.34
CA ALA A 12 -9.67 24.83 -4.97
C ALA A 12 -8.82 25.52 -6.05
N THR A 13 -9.31 25.56 -7.29
CA THR A 13 -8.55 26.14 -8.42
C THR A 13 -8.85 27.61 -8.64
N ASN A 14 -9.95 28.12 -8.07
CA ASN A 14 -10.38 29.51 -8.20
C ASN A 14 -11.16 29.99 -6.97
N LYS A 15 -11.37 31.31 -6.86
CA LYS A 15 -12.06 31.94 -5.72
C LYS A 15 -13.51 31.50 -5.54
N ARG A 16 -14.19 31.11 -6.63
CA ARG A 16 -15.59 30.66 -6.58
C ARG A 16 -15.69 29.28 -5.92
N GLU A 17 -14.77 28.39 -6.26
CA GLU A 17 -14.65 27.05 -5.65
C GLU A 17 -14.19 27.10 -4.19
N ALA A 18 -13.33 28.06 -3.84
CA ALA A 18 -12.74 28.15 -2.50
C ALA A 18 -13.79 28.07 -1.39
N ARG A 19 -14.92 28.80 -1.50
CA ARG A 19 -15.99 28.76 -0.49
C ARG A 19 -16.60 27.37 -0.31
N LYS A 20 -16.82 26.65 -1.42
CA LYS A 20 -17.40 25.30 -1.41
C LYS A 20 -16.41 24.31 -0.80
N VAL A 21 -15.16 24.35 -1.24
CA VAL A 21 -14.09 23.46 -0.76
C VAL A 21 -13.81 23.68 0.73
N SER A 22 -13.79 24.94 1.20
CA SER A 22 -13.64 25.25 2.63
C SER A 22 -14.80 24.74 3.47
N ALA A 23 -16.04 24.79 2.97
CA ALA A 23 -17.20 24.24 3.69
C ALA A 23 -17.09 22.70 3.82
N LEU A 24 -16.71 22.01 2.74
CA LEU A 24 -16.47 20.57 2.76
C LEU A 24 -15.34 20.20 3.71
N PHE A 25 -14.22 20.91 3.67
CA PHE A 25 -13.10 20.69 4.59
C PHE A 25 -13.51 20.91 6.05
N ARG A 26 -14.27 21.97 6.34
CA ARG A 26 -14.78 22.24 7.69
C ARG A 26 -15.67 21.11 8.16
N GLU A 27 -16.60 20.66 7.34
CA GLU A 27 -17.47 19.52 7.65
C GLU A 27 -16.65 18.25 7.90
N TYR A 28 -15.64 18.01 7.07
CA TYR A 28 -14.71 16.89 7.17
C TYR A 28 -13.96 16.82 8.51
N ILE A 29 -13.48 17.95 9.06
CA ILE A 29 -12.75 17.98 10.34
C ILE A 29 -13.62 18.28 11.57
N SER A 30 -14.93 18.54 11.39
CA SER A 30 -15.77 19.13 12.45
C SER A 30 -16.08 18.20 13.63
N ALA A 31 -15.94 16.88 13.46
CA ALA A 31 -16.39 15.90 14.45
C ALA A 31 -15.36 14.77 14.67
N PRO A 32 -14.24 15.04 15.39
CA PRO A 32 -13.36 13.98 15.87
C PRO A 32 -14.08 13.18 16.98
N LEU A 33 -14.23 11.88 16.76
CA LEU A 33 -14.85 10.95 17.71
C LEU A 33 -13.81 10.34 18.64
N LEU A 34 -12.70 9.86 18.11
CA LEU A 34 -11.60 9.30 18.90
C LEU A 34 -10.27 9.89 18.45
N THR A 35 -9.41 10.23 19.41
CA THR A 35 -8.07 10.75 19.16
C THR A 35 -7.00 9.94 19.88
N ASP A 36 -5.74 10.11 19.50
CA ASP A 36 -4.59 9.48 20.17
C ASP A 36 -4.67 7.94 20.16
N LEU A 37 -5.01 7.41 18.99
CA LEU A 37 -5.26 5.99 18.79
C LEU A 37 -3.96 5.18 18.73
N HIS A 38 -3.90 4.11 19.51
CA HIS A 38 -2.81 3.13 19.46
C HIS A 38 -3.33 1.72 19.75
N LEU A 39 -2.62 0.71 19.22
CA LEU A 39 -2.93 -0.70 19.43
C LEU A 39 -1.94 -1.31 20.41
N GLU A 40 -2.47 -2.04 21.37
CA GLU A 40 -1.72 -2.94 22.22
C GLU A 40 -2.12 -4.38 21.91
N ASN A 41 -1.15 -5.29 21.93
CA ASN A 41 -1.37 -6.69 21.60
C ASN A 41 -1.09 -7.56 22.81
N ASP A 42 -1.90 -8.59 22.99
CA ASP A 42 -1.71 -9.61 24.01
C ASP A 42 -1.72 -11.01 23.37
N ALA A 43 -0.75 -11.84 23.76
CA ALA A 43 -0.47 -13.18 23.23
C ALA A 43 -0.23 -13.27 21.69
N ILE A 44 -0.07 -12.15 21.00
CA ILE A 44 0.27 -12.08 19.56
C ILE A 44 1.31 -11.00 19.30
N THR A 45 2.04 -11.16 18.20
CA THR A 45 2.97 -10.14 17.70
C THR A 45 2.47 -9.62 16.36
N THR A 46 2.03 -8.37 16.30
CA THR A 46 1.69 -7.71 15.02
C THR A 46 2.92 -7.04 14.43
N TYR A 47 3.05 -7.10 13.10
CA TYR A 47 4.12 -6.45 12.36
C TYR A 47 3.59 -5.95 11.01
N ALA A 48 4.37 -5.07 10.37
CA ALA A 48 3.99 -4.46 9.10
C ALA A 48 2.60 -3.79 9.14
N LEU A 49 2.31 -3.05 10.21
CA LEU A 49 1.06 -2.32 10.38
C LEU A 49 0.99 -1.13 9.41
N GLU A 50 -0.16 -0.97 8.78
CA GLU A 50 -0.48 0.12 7.86
C GLU A 50 -1.82 0.76 8.23
N PRO A 51 -1.86 2.08 8.51
CA PRO A 51 -0.71 2.97 8.64
C PRO A 51 0.11 2.66 9.90
N GLU A 52 1.39 3.08 9.91
CA GLU A 52 2.26 2.94 11.09
C GLU A 52 1.78 3.79 12.28
N HIS A 53 1.22 4.96 12.00
CA HIS A 53 0.52 5.77 12.98
C HIS A 53 -0.96 5.82 12.68
N ILE A 54 -1.78 5.41 13.64
CA ILE A 54 -3.23 5.36 13.49
C ILE A 54 -3.77 6.79 13.67
N PRO A 55 -4.44 7.35 12.66
CA PRO A 55 -4.98 8.71 12.74
C PRO A 55 -6.24 8.75 13.60
N ASP A 56 -6.63 9.96 13.98
CA ASP A 56 -7.89 10.21 14.67
C ASP A 56 -9.10 9.73 13.84
N LEU A 57 -10.09 9.19 14.54
CA LEU A 57 -11.36 8.73 13.97
C LEU A 57 -12.35 9.90 13.91
N PHE A 58 -12.82 10.23 12.71
CA PHE A 58 -13.85 11.25 12.49
C PHE A 58 -15.19 10.59 12.17
N ALA A 59 -16.31 11.25 12.50
CA ALA A 59 -17.65 10.67 12.37
C ALA A 59 -18.01 10.18 10.95
N LYS A 60 -17.40 10.74 9.91
CA LYS A 60 -17.68 10.41 8.52
C LYS A 60 -16.63 9.52 7.85
N ARG A 61 -15.62 9.05 8.58
CA ARG A 61 -14.53 8.27 7.98
C ARG A 61 -14.14 7.09 8.88
N PRO A 62 -14.19 5.85 8.38
CA PRO A 62 -13.60 4.74 9.09
C PRO A 62 -12.07 4.89 9.12
N VAL A 63 -11.46 4.34 10.18
CA VAL A 63 -10.02 4.08 10.22
C VAL A 63 -9.83 2.60 9.90
N LEU A 64 -9.07 2.33 8.85
CA LEU A 64 -8.71 0.98 8.43
C LEU A 64 -7.24 0.76 8.76
N VAL A 65 -6.97 -0.31 9.51
CA VAL A 65 -5.63 -0.75 9.84
C VAL A 65 -5.43 -2.13 9.25
N PHE A 66 -4.40 -2.27 8.43
CA PHE A 66 -3.97 -3.54 7.87
C PHE A 66 -2.68 -3.97 8.54
N GLY A 67 -2.47 -5.27 8.71
CA GLY A 67 -1.30 -5.75 9.40
C GLY A 67 -1.08 -7.23 9.17
N LYS A 68 0.12 -7.67 9.52
CA LYS A 68 0.46 -9.08 9.64
C LYS A 68 0.61 -9.39 11.13
N TYR A 69 0.39 -10.64 11.50
CA TYR A 69 0.60 -11.08 12.87
C TYR A 69 1.17 -12.49 12.90
N THR A 70 1.98 -12.77 13.92
CA THR A 70 2.32 -14.12 14.35
C THR A 70 1.67 -14.38 15.69
N ALA A 71 1.25 -15.61 15.93
CA ALA A 71 0.65 -16.02 17.19
C ALA A 71 1.39 -17.25 17.70
N ASP A 72 2.10 -17.09 18.82
CA ASP A 72 2.92 -18.15 19.41
C ASP A 72 2.04 -19.20 20.13
N ALA A 73 0.84 -18.81 20.56
CA ALA A 73 -0.10 -19.64 21.33
C ALA A 73 -1.38 -20.02 20.54
N GLY A 74 -1.31 -20.11 19.22
CA GLY A 74 -2.48 -20.40 18.37
C GLY A 74 -3.46 -19.22 18.28
N ARG A 75 -4.74 -19.49 17.96
CA ARG A 75 -5.78 -18.46 17.69
C ARG A 75 -6.27 -17.69 18.93
N GLN A 76 -5.53 -17.73 20.03
CA GLN A 76 -5.90 -17.12 21.30
C GLN A 76 -5.02 -15.90 21.52
N GLY A 77 -5.60 -14.74 21.26
CA GLY A 77 -4.91 -13.46 21.35
C GLY A 77 -5.88 -12.31 21.22
N THR A 78 -5.48 -11.15 21.72
CA THR A 78 -6.32 -9.96 21.65
C THR A 78 -5.54 -8.76 21.13
N ILE A 79 -6.28 -7.89 20.44
CA ILE A 79 -5.82 -6.58 20.02
C ILE A 79 -6.68 -5.57 20.78
N THR A 80 -6.06 -4.73 21.59
CA THR A 80 -6.74 -3.67 22.32
C THR A 80 -6.45 -2.33 21.68
N LEU A 81 -7.50 -1.65 21.24
CA LEU A 81 -7.46 -0.28 20.77
C LEU A 81 -7.64 0.67 21.96
N HIS A 82 -6.65 1.51 22.16
CA HIS A 82 -6.67 2.61 23.11
C HIS A 82 -6.84 3.94 22.39
N GLY A 83 -7.46 4.89 23.08
CA GLY A 83 -7.65 6.25 22.56
C GLY A 83 -8.33 7.15 23.56
N LYS A 84 -8.78 8.31 23.09
CA LYS A 84 -9.51 9.31 23.87
C LYS A 84 -10.81 9.67 23.19
N TYR A 85 -11.92 9.55 23.92
CA TYR A 85 -13.22 10.10 23.53
C TYR A 85 -13.42 11.43 24.25
N GLY A 86 -13.10 12.53 23.56
CA GLY A 86 -12.99 13.85 24.18
C GLY A 86 -11.90 13.86 25.26
N LYS A 87 -12.29 13.96 26.54
CA LYS A 87 -11.35 13.94 27.67
C LYS A 87 -11.28 12.60 28.41
N LYS A 88 -12.10 11.61 28.01
CA LYS A 88 -12.17 10.31 28.68
C LYS A 88 -11.33 9.28 27.94
N PRO A 89 -10.63 8.38 28.65
CA PRO A 89 -9.98 7.25 28.01
C PRO A 89 -11.04 6.36 27.35
N PHE A 90 -10.69 5.84 26.18
CA PHE A 90 -11.47 4.86 25.44
C PHE A 90 -10.62 3.62 25.23
N THR A 91 -11.20 2.46 25.49
CA THR A 91 -10.54 1.17 25.29
C THR A 91 -11.54 0.22 24.65
N LYS A 92 -11.11 -0.49 23.61
CA LYS A 92 -11.89 -1.54 22.96
C LYS A 92 -11.00 -2.72 22.62
N THR A 93 -11.32 -3.89 23.16
CA THR A 93 -10.59 -5.13 22.90
C THR A 93 -11.30 -5.96 21.82
N PHE A 94 -10.50 -6.50 20.91
CA PHE A 94 -10.90 -7.40 19.83
C PHE A 94 -10.21 -8.75 20.04
N SER A 95 -10.99 -9.82 20.17
CA SER A 95 -10.49 -11.19 20.27
C SER A 95 -10.26 -11.77 18.87
N LEU A 96 -9.10 -12.39 18.65
CA LEU A 96 -8.83 -13.13 17.40
C LEU A 96 -9.73 -14.36 17.27
N GLY A 97 -10.24 -14.90 18.39
CA GLY A 97 -11.18 -16.02 18.37
C GLY A 97 -12.54 -15.65 17.77
N ASP A 98 -12.94 -14.37 17.87
CA ASP A 98 -14.19 -13.85 17.33
C ASP A 98 -14.03 -13.31 15.90
N ALA A 99 -12.80 -13.27 15.39
CA ALA A 99 -12.50 -12.71 14.08
C ALA A 99 -13.04 -13.61 12.96
N THR A 100 -13.65 -12.99 11.95
CA THR A 100 -14.04 -13.71 10.73
C THR A 100 -12.78 -14.03 9.94
N PHE A 101 -12.45 -15.32 9.85
CA PHE A 101 -11.32 -15.76 9.04
C PHE A 101 -11.75 -15.90 7.59
N ILE A 102 -11.23 -15.01 6.75
CA ILE A 102 -11.41 -15.07 5.31
C ILE A 102 -10.06 -15.45 4.70
N ASN A 103 -9.98 -16.64 4.13
CA ASN A 103 -8.81 -17.07 3.36
C ASN A 103 -8.89 -16.52 1.92
N ASP A 104 -8.87 -15.20 1.79
CA ASP A 104 -8.98 -14.50 0.51
C ASP A 104 -7.65 -13.82 0.17
N PRO A 105 -7.05 -14.12 -1.00
CA PRO A 105 -5.87 -13.41 -1.48
C PRO A 105 -6.09 -11.89 -1.68
N GLY A 106 -7.32 -11.39 -1.62
CA GLY A 106 -7.65 -9.97 -1.63
C GLY A 106 -7.02 -9.20 -0.46
N LEU A 107 -6.94 -9.81 0.74
CA LEU A 107 -6.42 -9.12 1.93
C LEU A 107 -4.93 -8.77 1.81
N GLN A 108 -4.12 -9.67 1.27
CA GLN A 108 -2.70 -9.40 1.00
C GLN A 108 -2.52 -8.26 -0.02
N TYR A 109 -3.41 -8.16 -1.03
CA TYR A 109 -3.35 -7.08 -2.01
C TYR A 109 -3.77 -5.73 -1.42
N LEU A 110 -4.78 -5.71 -0.54
CA LEU A 110 -5.18 -4.50 0.17
C LEU A 110 -4.04 -3.95 1.03
N TRP A 111 -3.38 -4.83 1.79
CA TRP A 111 -2.20 -4.46 2.57
C TRP A 111 -1.06 -3.95 1.67
N ALA A 112 -0.68 -4.71 0.64
CA ALA A 112 0.44 -4.36 -0.24
C ALA A 112 0.21 -3.04 -0.99
N ARG A 113 -1.00 -2.81 -1.50
CA ARG A 113 -1.37 -1.55 -2.16
C ARG A 113 -1.33 -0.36 -1.19
N THR A 114 -1.78 -0.56 0.04
CA THR A 114 -1.75 0.50 1.07
C THR A 114 -0.31 0.88 1.40
N ARG A 115 0.56 -0.11 1.63
CA ARG A 115 2.00 0.08 1.86
C ARG A 115 2.68 0.80 0.69
N ILE A 116 2.50 0.32 -0.54
CA ILE A 116 3.07 0.92 -1.75
C ILE A 116 2.62 2.38 -1.90
N THR A 117 1.33 2.66 -1.68
CA THR A 117 0.79 4.03 -1.78
C THR A 117 1.48 4.95 -0.78
N ARG A 118 1.61 4.52 0.48
CA ARG A 118 2.30 5.30 1.52
C ARG A 118 3.76 5.57 1.15
N LEU A 119 4.51 4.53 0.78
CA LEU A 119 5.92 4.66 0.39
C LEU A 119 6.11 5.58 -0.82
N SER A 120 5.19 5.50 -1.79
CA SER A 120 5.21 6.33 -3.00
C SER A 120 4.90 7.81 -2.72
N ASP A 121 4.14 8.10 -1.66
CA ASP A 121 3.85 9.47 -1.23
C ASP A 121 5.04 10.12 -0.51
N TYR A 122 5.96 9.34 0.09
CA TYR A 122 7.11 9.83 0.86
C TYR A 122 8.39 10.12 0.04
N GLY A 123 8.36 10.06 -1.29
CA GLY A 123 9.55 10.22 -2.15
C GLY A 123 9.31 10.99 -3.45
N GLN A 124 8.33 11.90 -3.48
CA GLN A 124 7.98 12.65 -4.69
C GLN A 124 9.05 13.70 -5.08
N ASP A 125 9.74 14.29 -4.10
CA ASP A 125 10.74 15.34 -4.35
C ASP A 125 12.17 14.78 -4.49
N GLU A 126 12.51 13.74 -3.71
CA GLU A 126 13.76 12.98 -3.84
C GLU A 126 13.48 11.50 -3.53
N PRO A 127 13.60 10.57 -4.50
CA PRO A 127 13.25 9.19 -4.28
C PRO A 127 14.31 8.50 -3.42
N ASP A 128 13.95 8.22 -2.16
CA ASP A 128 14.73 7.39 -1.26
C ASP A 128 15.00 6.00 -1.90
N PRO A 129 16.27 5.62 -2.12
CA PRO A 129 16.64 4.32 -2.66
C PRO A 129 16.02 3.14 -1.89
N GLU A 130 15.86 3.25 -0.57
CA GLU A 130 15.27 2.21 0.27
C GLU A 130 13.77 2.04 -0.04
N HIS A 131 13.02 3.15 -0.09
CA HIS A 131 11.61 3.12 -0.48
C HIS A 131 11.41 2.59 -1.91
N LYS A 132 12.27 2.97 -2.85
CA LYS A 132 12.22 2.44 -4.22
C LYS A 132 12.43 0.93 -4.25
N ALA A 133 13.42 0.42 -3.51
CA ALA A 133 13.70 -1.00 -3.42
C ALA A 133 12.53 -1.77 -2.77
N GLU A 134 11.93 -1.22 -1.71
CA GLU A 134 10.78 -1.82 -1.03
C GLU A 134 9.55 -1.85 -1.95
N ILE A 135 9.21 -0.74 -2.63
CA ILE A 135 8.08 -0.68 -3.57
C ILE A 135 8.28 -1.69 -4.72
N THR A 136 9.50 -1.79 -5.26
CA THR A 136 9.80 -2.74 -6.33
C THR A 136 9.63 -4.18 -5.84
N THR A 137 10.13 -4.48 -4.64
CA THR A 137 10.02 -5.81 -4.02
C THR A 137 8.55 -6.17 -3.80
N LEU A 138 7.76 -5.28 -3.19
CA LEU A 138 6.33 -5.49 -2.98
C LEU A 138 5.57 -5.67 -4.30
N GLY A 139 5.91 -4.88 -5.31
CA GLY A 139 5.36 -4.98 -6.66
C GLY A 139 5.61 -6.35 -7.29
N LEU A 140 6.84 -6.86 -7.19
CA LEU A 140 7.20 -8.18 -7.72
C LEU A 140 6.58 -9.32 -6.90
N THR A 141 6.65 -9.28 -5.57
CA THR A 141 6.12 -10.31 -4.67
C THR A 141 4.61 -10.49 -4.82
N HIS A 142 3.87 -9.40 -5.01
CA HIS A 142 2.42 -9.42 -5.12
C HIS A 142 1.90 -9.29 -6.56
N GLY A 143 2.78 -9.26 -7.58
CA GLY A 143 2.35 -9.07 -8.97
C GLY A 143 1.53 -7.78 -9.17
N LEU A 144 2.01 -6.66 -8.62
CA LEU A 144 1.39 -5.35 -8.72
C LEU A 144 2.19 -4.45 -9.67
N ILE A 145 1.47 -3.70 -10.50
CA ILE A 145 2.04 -2.58 -11.25
C ILE A 145 2.29 -1.45 -10.25
N THR A 146 3.51 -0.95 -10.24
CA THR A 146 3.98 0.17 -9.41
C THR A 146 4.71 1.17 -10.31
N PRO A 147 5.11 2.36 -9.81
CA PRO A 147 5.97 3.26 -10.57
C PRO A 147 7.30 2.63 -11.04
N TYR A 148 7.71 1.49 -10.43
CA TYR A 148 8.98 0.81 -10.70
C TYR A 148 8.82 -0.59 -11.31
N THR A 149 7.60 -1.05 -11.61
CA THR A 149 7.34 -2.38 -12.17
C THR A 149 6.38 -2.31 -13.36
N SER A 150 6.61 -3.14 -14.36
CA SER A 150 5.77 -3.25 -15.56
C SER A 150 5.54 -4.70 -15.94
N PHE A 151 4.34 -5.05 -16.39
CA PHE A 151 4.11 -6.33 -17.03
C PHE A 151 4.57 -6.29 -18.48
N VAL A 152 5.46 -7.20 -18.85
CA VAL A 152 5.96 -7.37 -20.22
C VAL A 152 5.48 -8.73 -20.71
N ALA A 153 4.69 -8.73 -21.78
CA ALA A 153 4.34 -9.95 -22.50
C ALA A 153 5.42 -10.21 -23.56
N VAL A 154 6.11 -11.34 -23.44
CA VAL A 154 7.08 -11.81 -24.45
C VAL A 154 6.42 -12.93 -25.23
N ASP A 155 6.27 -12.74 -26.53
CA ASP A 155 5.81 -13.78 -27.46
C ASP A 155 7.03 -14.40 -28.14
N GLU A 156 7.40 -15.61 -27.75
CA GLU A 156 8.55 -16.34 -28.30
C GLU A 156 8.12 -17.23 -29.46
N ILE A 157 8.37 -16.76 -30.69
CA ILE A 157 8.18 -17.58 -31.90
C ILE A 157 9.49 -18.31 -32.20
N ILE A 158 9.54 -19.60 -31.86
CA ILE A 158 10.66 -20.48 -32.23
C ILE A 158 10.60 -20.70 -33.75
N ARG A 159 11.52 -20.10 -34.51
CA ARG A 159 11.56 -20.28 -35.98
C ARG A 159 12.26 -21.57 -36.44
N ASN A 160 13.06 -22.19 -35.56
CA ASN A 160 13.79 -23.43 -35.86
C ASN A 160 13.54 -24.46 -34.76
N HIS A 161 12.38 -25.12 -34.82
CA HIS A 161 11.99 -26.15 -33.86
C HIS A 161 12.96 -27.34 -33.85
N ASP A 162 13.53 -27.68 -35.01
CA ASP A 162 14.34 -28.89 -35.20
C ASP A 162 15.83 -28.68 -34.89
N LYS A 163 16.24 -27.46 -34.54
CA LYS A 163 17.65 -27.04 -34.33
C LYS A 163 18.58 -27.40 -35.51
N LYS A 164 18.03 -27.64 -36.69
CA LYS A 164 18.81 -27.89 -37.91
C LYS A 164 19.21 -26.56 -38.51
N SER A 165 20.51 -26.32 -38.63
CA SER A 165 21.06 -25.14 -39.29
C SER A 165 22.13 -25.61 -40.24
N ASP A 166 22.03 -25.18 -41.49
CA ASP A 166 23.09 -25.43 -42.47
C ASP A 166 24.10 -24.30 -42.41
N ASN A 167 25.39 -24.64 -42.43
CA ASN A 167 26.45 -23.66 -42.56
C ASN A 167 26.49 -23.17 -44.02
N VAL A 168 26.03 -21.95 -44.24
CA VAL A 168 26.12 -21.29 -45.54
C VAL A 168 27.39 -20.42 -45.57
N LYS A 169 28.28 -20.71 -46.53
CA LYS A 169 29.47 -19.89 -46.76
C LYS A 169 29.05 -18.63 -47.53
N GLN A 170 28.77 -17.55 -46.82
CA GLN A 170 28.39 -16.28 -47.43
C GLN A 170 29.63 -15.64 -48.09
N PRO A 171 29.60 -15.34 -49.39
CA PRO A 171 30.67 -14.58 -50.02
C PRO A 171 30.70 -13.19 -49.41
N LEU A 172 31.87 -12.76 -48.95
CA LEU A 172 32.11 -11.38 -48.52
C LEU A 172 32.31 -10.55 -49.78
N PRO A 173 31.34 -9.72 -50.21
CA PRO A 173 31.58 -8.84 -51.33
C PRO A 173 32.69 -7.87 -50.95
N LEU A 174 33.79 -7.89 -51.71
CA LEU A 174 34.82 -6.88 -51.60
C LEU A 174 34.20 -5.52 -51.99
N PRO A 175 34.48 -4.43 -51.26
CA PRO A 175 34.04 -3.11 -51.68
C PRO A 175 34.64 -2.78 -53.06
N LYS A 176 33.80 -2.26 -53.97
CA LYS A 176 34.25 -1.82 -55.29
C LYS A 176 35.19 -0.61 -55.13
N GLY A 177 36.48 -0.79 -55.43
CA GLY A 177 37.42 0.32 -55.62
C GLY A 177 38.73 0.25 -54.84
N VAL A 178 39.41 -0.91 -54.81
CA VAL A 178 40.88 -0.95 -54.71
C VAL A 178 41.49 -0.98 -56.10
#